data_AF-A0A2R2MR08-F1
#
_entry.id   AF-A0A2R2MR08-F1
#
_cell.length_a   1.000
_cell.length_b   1.000
_cell.length_c   1.000
_cell.angle_alpha   90.00
_cell.angle_beta   90.00
_cell.angle_gamma   90.00
#
_symmetry.space_group_name_H-M   'P 1'
#
loop_
_entity.id
_entity.type
_entity.pdbx_description
1 polymer ?
#
loop_
_entity_poly.entity_id
_entity_poly.type
_entity_poly.pdbx_seq_one_letter_code
_entity_poly.pdbx_strand_id
1 'polypeptide(L)'
;MTDQQTVVVTGFGPFGSHTINASWLAVQELARKGLGQGINLVVDQLPVAYSEVKNIVPKLWNLRPKLVVHVGVSGIADRLTLEQLAHNDGYEREDIFNCVPDTKCCVDGADHCLVSAIDMTKVQQCVNSSACGVEAIVSTDPGR
;
A
#
# COMPACT_ATOMS: atom_id res chain seq x y z
N MET A 1 26.02 11.48 -13.50
CA MET A 1 24.60 11.42 -13.10
C MET A 1 24.56 10.48 -11.91
N THR A 2 24.13 10.94 -10.74
CA THR A 2 23.94 10.07 -9.58
C THR A 2 22.77 9.13 -9.89
N ASP A 3 23.01 7.82 -9.81
CA ASP A 3 21.98 6.81 -10.05
C ASP A 3 20.93 6.89 -8.93
N GLN A 4 19.83 7.60 -9.19
CA GLN A 4 18.78 7.80 -8.19
C GLN A 4 17.97 6.51 -8.03
N GLN A 5 17.85 6.04 -6.79
CA GLN A 5 17.04 4.87 -6.48
C GLN A 5 15.56 5.28 -6.47
N THR A 6 14.75 4.62 -7.28
CA THR A 6 13.31 4.93 -7.32
C THR A 6 12.58 4.24 -6.16
N VAL A 7 11.78 5.01 -5.43
CA VAL A 7 10.85 4.50 -4.41
C VAL A 7 9.45 4.89 -4.85
N VAL A 8 8.54 3.92 -4.91
CA VAL A 8 7.13 4.17 -5.23
C VAL A 8 6.32 4.09 -3.94
N VAL A 9 5.48 5.10 -3.68
CA VAL A 9 4.54 5.07 -2.56
C VAL A 9 3.15 5.40 -3.07
N THR A 10 2.16 4.54 -2.79
CA THR A 10 0.78 4.79 -3.21
C THR A 10 -0.13 4.99 -2.03
N GLY A 11 -1.17 5.81 -2.21
CA GLY A 11 -2.33 5.87 -1.32
C GLY A 11 -3.60 5.62 -2.11
N PHE A 12 -4.71 5.38 -1.43
CA PHE A 12 -6.01 5.19 -2.09
C PHE A 12 -6.81 6.48 -2.18
N GLY A 13 -7.62 6.60 -3.22
CA GLY A 13 -8.63 7.64 -3.37
C GLY A 13 -9.87 7.43 -2.48
N PRO A 14 -10.90 8.27 -2.67
CA PRO A 14 -12.19 8.16 -1.98
C PRO A 14 -12.83 6.76 -2.13
N PHE A 15 -13.58 6.33 -1.09
CA PHE A 15 -14.30 5.05 -1.10
C PHE A 15 -15.46 5.05 -0.10
N GLY A 16 -16.57 4.41 -0.47
CA GLY A 16 -17.80 4.39 0.32
C GLY A 16 -18.29 5.81 0.62
N SER A 17 -18.60 6.11 1.89
CA SER A 17 -18.98 7.45 2.33
C SER A 17 -17.80 8.40 2.55
N HIS A 18 -16.56 7.93 2.41
CA HIS A 18 -15.37 8.74 2.68
C HIS A 18 -14.94 9.48 1.42
N THR A 19 -15.22 10.79 1.39
CA THR A 19 -14.79 11.70 0.31
C THR A 19 -13.29 12.03 0.37
N ILE A 20 -12.64 11.70 1.48
CA ILE A 20 -11.21 11.89 1.72
C ILE A 20 -10.67 10.59 2.33
N ASN A 21 -9.56 10.10 1.78
CA ASN A 21 -8.88 8.92 2.28
C ASN A 21 -7.55 9.31 2.92
N ALA A 22 -7.39 8.94 4.20
CA ALA A 22 -6.22 9.32 4.99
C ALA A 22 -4.91 8.78 4.41
N SER A 23 -4.95 7.64 3.72
CA SER A 23 -3.77 7.07 3.07
C SER A 23 -3.20 8.00 2.00
N TRP A 24 -4.05 8.60 1.16
CA TRP A 24 -3.59 9.54 0.14
C TRP A 24 -3.04 10.83 0.75
N LEU A 25 -3.69 11.37 1.78
CA LEU A 25 -3.18 12.56 2.48
C LEU A 25 -1.78 12.31 3.07
N ALA A 26 -1.56 11.14 3.68
CA ALA A 26 -0.25 10.78 4.21
C ALA A 26 0.82 10.70 3.11
N VAL A 27 0.47 10.14 1.95
CA VAL A 27 1.38 10.04 0.78
C VAL A 27 1.67 11.39 0.16
N GLN A 28 0.71 12.31 0.12
CA GLN A 28 0.93 13.69 -0.32
C GLN A 28 1.90 14.44 0.60
N GLU A 29 1.76 14.30 1.92
CA GLU A 29 2.71 14.90 2.86
C GLU A 29 4.11 14.29 2.74
N LEU A 30 4.21 12.98 2.49
CA LEU A 30 5.48 12.33 2.20
C LEU A 30 6.12 12.90 0.93
N ALA A 31 5.34 13.07 -0.15
CA ALA A 31 5.82 13.66 -1.39
C ALA A 31 6.38 15.08 -1.20
N ARG A 32 5.70 15.88 -0.36
CA ARG A 32 6.14 17.25 -0.02
C ARG A 32 7.43 17.27 0.80
N LYS A 33 7.62 16.29 1.70
CA LYS A 33 8.82 16.19 2.56
C LYS A 33 10.01 15.55 1.83
N GLY A 34 9.76 14.61 0.94
CA GLY A 34 10.78 13.81 0.27
C GLY A 34 11.49 12.80 1.20
N LEU A 35 12.35 11.98 0.62
CA LEU A 35 13.14 10.96 1.33
C LEU A 35 14.65 11.29 1.41
N GLY A 36 15.04 12.52 1.02
CA GLY A 36 16.43 12.95 0.99
C GLY A 36 17.12 12.74 -0.36
N GLN A 37 18.43 13.03 -0.41
CA GLN A 37 19.21 12.98 -1.64
C GLN A 37 19.40 11.55 -2.15
N GLY A 38 19.48 11.39 -3.48
CA GLY A 38 19.71 10.09 -4.12
C GLY A 38 18.48 9.18 -4.25
N ILE A 39 17.31 9.64 -3.80
CA ILE A 39 16.03 8.93 -3.94
C ILE A 39 15.13 9.71 -4.91
N ASN A 40 14.61 9.01 -5.92
CA ASN A 40 13.51 9.48 -6.76
C ASN A 40 12.20 8.94 -6.17
N LEU A 41 11.49 9.79 -5.42
CA LEU A 41 10.20 9.42 -4.84
C LEU A 41 9.09 9.64 -5.88
N VAL A 42 8.45 8.55 -6.30
CA VAL A 42 7.27 8.56 -7.16
C VAL A 42 6.06 8.23 -6.29
N VAL A 43 5.01 9.05 -6.38
CA VAL A 43 3.76 8.81 -5.67
C VAL A 43 2.59 8.69 -6.63
N ASP A 44 1.62 7.85 -6.30
CA ASP A 44 0.40 7.69 -7.10
C ASP A 44 -0.84 7.46 -6.23
N GLN A 45 -1.98 8.00 -6.67
CA GLN A 45 -3.27 7.80 -6.03
C GLN A 45 -4.02 6.68 -6.75
N LEU A 46 -4.15 5.54 -6.09
CA LEU A 46 -4.90 4.42 -6.64
C LEU A 46 -6.41 4.62 -6.42
N PRO A 47 -7.26 4.45 -7.44
CA PRO A 47 -8.69 4.31 -7.20
C PRO A 47 -8.95 3.03 -6.40
N VAL A 48 -9.98 3.03 -5.55
CA VAL A 48 -10.48 1.79 -4.92
C VAL A 48 -11.33 1.06 -5.96
N ALA A 49 -10.68 0.55 -7.00
CA ALA A 49 -11.27 -0.12 -8.15
C ALA A 49 -10.38 -1.28 -8.62
N TYR A 50 -10.90 -2.50 -8.65
CA TYR A 50 -10.09 -3.69 -8.91
C TYR A 50 -9.45 -3.68 -10.30
N SER A 51 -10.21 -3.31 -11.33
CA SER A 51 -9.71 -3.26 -12.71
C SER A 51 -8.64 -2.20 -12.91
N GLU A 52 -8.82 -1.03 -12.30
CA GLU A 52 -7.89 0.09 -12.42
C GLU A 52 -6.56 -0.22 -11.71
N VAL A 53 -6.61 -0.78 -10.51
CA VAL A 53 -5.39 -1.19 -9.79
C VAL A 53 -4.60 -2.24 -10.59
N LYS A 54 -5.29 -3.23 -11.19
CA LYS A 54 -4.68 -4.23 -12.09
C LYS A 54 -4.00 -3.59 -13.31
N ASN A 55 -4.45 -2.42 -13.76
CA ASN A 55 -3.85 -1.69 -14.88
C ASN A 55 -2.72 -0.74 -14.46
N ILE A 56 -2.83 -0.11 -13.29
CA ILE A 56 -1.90 0.94 -12.83
C ILE A 56 -0.66 0.33 -12.19
N VAL A 57 -0.81 -0.62 -11.27
CA VAL A 57 0.31 -1.17 -10.49
C VAL A 57 1.40 -1.76 -11.39
N PRO A 58 1.11 -2.57 -12.43
CA PRO A 58 2.16 -3.06 -13.34
C PRO A 58 2.93 -1.94 -14.04
N LYS A 59 2.30 -0.81 -14.35
CA LYS A 59 2.98 0.34 -14.96
C LYS A 59 3.95 1.00 -13.98
N LEU A 60 3.60 1.06 -12.69
CA LEU A 60 4.52 1.54 -11.65
C LEU A 60 5.74 0.62 -11.52
N TRP A 61 5.57 -0.69 -11.67
CA TRP A 61 6.68 -1.65 -11.68
C TRP A 61 7.63 -1.50 -12.88
N ASN A 62 7.17 -0.95 -14.01
CA ASN A 62 8.04 -0.61 -15.15
C ASN A 62 9.09 0.46 -14.80
N LEU A 63 8.88 1.22 -13.73
CA LEU A 63 9.88 2.17 -13.21
C LEU A 63 11.08 1.47 -12.54
N ARG A 64 11.02 0.14 -12.38
CA ARG A 64 12.01 -0.68 -11.66
C ARG A 64 12.32 -0.12 -10.27
N PRO A 65 11.30 0.09 -9.43
CA PRO A 65 11.50 0.66 -8.09
C PRO A 65 12.36 -0.27 -7.23
N LYS A 66 13.20 0.33 -6.38
CA LYS A 66 13.92 -0.39 -5.33
C LYS A 66 13.00 -0.79 -4.17
N LEU A 67 11.96 0.00 -3.95
CA LEU A 67 10.96 -0.21 -2.89
C LEU A 67 9.60 0.29 -3.37
N VAL A 68 8.56 -0.49 -3.08
CA VAL A 68 7.15 -0.10 -3.25
C VAL A 68 6.47 -0.18 -1.88
N VAL A 69 5.76 0.88 -1.50
CA VAL A 69 4.95 0.92 -0.28
C VAL A 69 3.52 1.30 -0.65
N HIS A 70 2.57 0.41 -0.39
CA HIS A 70 1.15 0.70 -0.54
C HIS A 70 0.57 1.09 0.82
N VAL A 71 -0.01 2.28 0.91
CA VAL A 71 -0.62 2.80 2.14
C VAL A 71 -2.14 2.67 2.02
N GLY A 72 -2.75 2.04 3.01
CA GLY A 72 -4.20 1.91 3.15
C GLY A 72 -4.72 2.58 4.41
N VAL A 73 -6.04 2.60 4.57
CA VAL A 73 -6.72 3.01 5.80
C VAL A 73 -7.63 1.89 6.26
N SER A 74 -7.68 1.66 7.57
CA SER A 74 -8.59 0.73 8.22
C SER A 74 -9.36 1.46 9.31
N GLY A 75 -10.69 1.40 9.27
CA GLY A 75 -11.55 2.06 10.26
C GLY A 75 -11.53 1.41 11.64
N ILE A 76 -10.92 0.22 11.77
CA ILE A 76 -10.80 -0.52 13.03
C ILE A 76 -9.36 -0.51 13.59
N ALA A 77 -8.39 -0.02 12.81
CA ALA A 77 -7.00 0.04 13.26
C ALA A 77 -6.82 1.16 14.30
N ASP A 78 -6.24 0.82 15.45
CA ASP A 78 -5.89 1.77 16.51
C ASP A 78 -4.41 2.22 16.45
N ARG A 79 -3.61 1.56 15.61
CA ARG A 79 -2.15 1.70 15.46
C ARG A 79 -1.71 1.60 14.00
N LEU A 80 -0.46 1.97 13.73
CA LEU A 80 0.14 1.74 12.42
C LEU A 80 0.33 0.24 12.20
N THR A 81 -0.37 -0.33 11.22
CA THR A 81 -0.31 -1.77 10.97
C THR A 81 0.61 -2.06 9.78
N LEU A 82 1.57 -2.96 9.99
CA LEU A 82 2.57 -3.37 9.00
C LEU A 82 2.27 -4.81 8.55
N GLU A 83 1.85 -4.96 7.30
CA GLU A 83 1.33 -6.22 6.77
C GLU A 83 2.47 -7.11 6.26
N GLN A 84 2.61 -8.30 6.85
CA GLN A 84 3.60 -9.30 6.46
C GLN A 84 3.09 -10.21 5.33
N LEU A 85 1.78 -10.39 5.21
CA LEU A 85 1.14 -11.23 4.20
C LEU A 85 0.17 -10.42 3.34
N ALA A 86 0.07 -10.82 2.07
CA ALA A 86 -1.06 -10.54 1.22
C ALA A 86 -1.72 -11.87 0.86
N HIS A 87 -3.04 -11.94 0.86
CA HIS A 87 -3.82 -13.09 0.40
C HIS A 87 -4.60 -12.75 -0.87
N ASN A 88 -4.73 -13.74 -1.71
CA ASN A 88 -5.24 -13.63 -3.06
C ASN A 88 -6.76 -13.86 -3.15
N ASP A 89 -7.39 -14.51 -2.19
CA ASP A 89 -8.82 -14.86 -2.19
C ASP A 89 -9.63 -14.02 -1.18
N GLY A 90 -10.96 -14.18 -1.21
CA GLY A 90 -11.88 -13.57 -0.26
C GLY A 90 -12.37 -12.16 -0.63
N TYR A 91 -12.13 -11.72 -1.87
CA TYR A 91 -12.59 -10.42 -2.35
C TYR A 91 -14.09 -10.46 -2.68
N GLU A 92 -14.92 -10.03 -1.73
CA GLU A 92 -16.38 -10.03 -1.84
C GLU A 92 -17.01 -8.62 -1.75
N ARG A 93 -16.21 -7.60 -1.49
CA ARG A 93 -16.68 -6.21 -1.34
C ARG A 93 -16.68 -5.50 -2.67
N GLU A 94 -17.74 -4.74 -2.91
CA GLU A 94 -17.86 -3.87 -4.07
C GLU A 94 -16.83 -2.73 -4.01
N ASP A 95 -16.23 -2.45 -5.17
CA ASP A 95 -15.36 -1.31 -5.38
C ASP A 95 -16.16 -0.02 -5.73
N ILE A 96 -15.49 1.09 -6.06
CA ILE A 96 -16.20 2.35 -6.38
C ILE A 96 -17.07 2.30 -7.65
N PHE A 97 -16.94 1.24 -8.45
CA PHE A 97 -17.77 0.99 -9.63
C PHE A 97 -18.82 -0.09 -9.39
N ASN A 98 -19.01 -0.52 -8.14
CA ASN A 98 -19.88 -1.63 -7.74
C ASN A 98 -19.45 -2.96 -8.37
N CYS A 99 -18.15 -3.14 -8.59
CA CYS A 99 -17.59 -4.37 -9.14
C CYS A 99 -16.96 -5.22 -8.04
N VAL A 100 -17.03 -6.54 -8.22
CA VAL A 100 -16.34 -7.57 -7.41
C VAL A 100 -15.62 -8.51 -8.39
N PRO A 101 -14.42 -9.03 -8.07
CA PRO A 101 -13.77 -10.01 -8.93
C PRO A 101 -14.61 -11.29 -9.09
N ASP A 102 -14.80 -11.76 -10.32
CA ASP A 102 -15.65 -12.93 -10.62
C ASP A 102 -15.23 -14.19 -9.85
N THR A 103 -13.92 -14.39 -9.72
CA THR A 103 -13.31 -15.52 -9.02
C THR A 103 -13.16 -15.29 -7.52
N LYS A 104 -13.51 -14.08 -7.04
CA LYS A 104 -13.18 -13.56 -5.70
C LYS A 104 -11.67 -13.52 -5.41
N CYS A 105 -10.86 -13.63 -6.46
CA CYS A 105 -9.41 -13.56 -6.38
C CYS A 105 -8.87 -12.20 -6.85
N CYS A 106 -7.78 -11.74 -6.25
CA CYS A 106 -7.02 -10.60 -6.72
C CYS A 106 -6.40 -10.91 -8.09
N VAL A 107 -5.72 -12.04 -8.23
CA VAL A 107 -5.10 -12.53 -9.47
C VAL A 107 -5.48 -13.99 -9.69
N ASP A 108 -6.15 -14.28 -10.81
CA ASP A 108 -6.61 -15.62 -11.13
C ASP A 108 -5.44 -16.59 -11.31
N GLY A 109 -5.51 -17.74 -10.62
CA GLY A 109 -4.50 -18.79 -10.70
C GLY A 109 -3.18 -18.48 -9.97
N ALA A 110 -3.07 -17.34 -9.27
CA ALA A 110 -1.92 -17.06 -8.41
C ALA A 110 -2.02 -17.76 -7.05
N ASP A 111 -0.89 -17.87 -6.36
CA ASP A 111 -0.80 -18.45 -5.02
C ASP A 111 -1.76 -17.79 -4.03
N HIS A 112 -2.24 -18.56 -3.04
CA HIS A 112 -3.18 -18.08 -2.02
C HIS A 112 -2.62 -16.92 -1.21
N CYS A 113 -1.32 -16.91 -0.91
CA CYS A 113 -0.69 -15.85 -0.14
C CYS A 113 0.70 -15.52 -0.69
N LEU A 114 1.08 -14.26 -0.55
CA LEU A 114 2.44 -13.77 -0.71
C LEU A 114 2.97 -13.26 0.62
N VAL A 115 4.22 -13.61 0.93
CA VAL A 115 4.94 -13.07 2.08
C VAL A 115 5.75 -11.87 1.62
N SER A 116 5.61 -10.73 2.30
CA SER A 116 6.47 -9.57 2.04
C SER A 116 7.94 -9.94 2.21
N ALA A 117 8.79 -9.53 1.28
CA ALA A 117 10.23 -9.68 1.39
C ALA A 117 10.83 -8.79 2.50
N ILE A 118 10.06 -7.81 2.98
CA ILE A 118 10.45 -6.95 4.10
C ILE A 118 10.07 -7.64 5.40
N ASP A 119 11.04 -7.72 6.31
CA ASP A 119 10.85 -8.17 7.68
C ASP A 119 10.08 -7.09 8.47
N MET A 120 8.76 -7.25 8.57
CA MET A 120 7.91 -6.25 9.21
C MET A 120 8.15 -6.16 10.71
N THR A 121 8.67 -7.22 11.35
CA THR A 121 9.08 -7.16 12.76
C THR A 121 10.25 -6.20 12.94
N LYS A 122 11.24 -6.21 12.05
CA LYS A 122 12.33 -5.22 12.09
C LYS A 122 11.81 -3.80 11.85
N VAL A 123 10.93 -3.62 10.87
CA VAL A 123 10.34 -2.29 10.60
C VAL A 123 9.56 -1.79 11.81
N GLN A 124 8.75 -2.65 12.42
CA GLN A 124 8.00 -2.36 13.65
C GLN A 124 8.92 -1.94 14.79
N GLN A 125 10.02 -2.67 15.03
CA GLN A 125 11.02 -2.32 16.04
C GLN A 125 11.66 -0.96 15.77
N CYS A 126 12.02 -0.68 14.51
CA CYS A 126 12.58 0.61 14.11
C CYS A 126 11.59 1.76 14.33
N VAL A 127 10.32 1.59 13.97
CA VAL A 127 9.28 2.61 14.17
C VAL A 127 9.06 2.86 15.66
N ASN A 128 8.86 1.81 16.45
CA ASN A 128 8.53 1.94 17.88
C ASN A 128 9.71 2.47 18.72
N SER A 129 10.95 2.29 18.24
CA SER A 129 12.15 2.84 18.89
C SER A 129 12.46 4.28 18.44
N SER A 130 11.72 4.81 17.47
CA SER A 130 11.95 6.15 16.95
C SER A 130 11.27 7.22 17.81
N ALA A 131 11.73 8.46 17.69
CA ALA A 131 11.16 9.60 18.40
C ALA A 131 9.82 10.10 17.80
N CYS A 132 9.23 9.40 16.83
CA CYS A 132 8.02 9.87 16.15
C CYS A 132 6.73 9.69 16.97
N GLY A 133 6.78 8.92 18.06
CA GLY A 133 5.63 8.71 18.95
C GLY A 133 4.51 7.87 18.34
N VAL A 134 4.76 7.21 17.20
CA VAL A 134 3.82 6.29 16.55
C VAL A 134 4.12 4.88 17.02
N GLU A 135 3.09 4.18 17.47
CA GLU A 135 3.16 2.75 17.74
C GLU A 135 2.74 1.97 16.49
N ALA A 136 3.59 1.05 16.09
CA ALA A 136 3.36 0.11 15.01
C ALA A 136 3.26 -1.33 15.52
N ILE A 137 2.45 -2.11 14.82
CA ILE A 137 2.25 -3.55 15.03
C ILE A 137 2.40 -4.30 13.71
N VAL A 138 2.80 -5.57 13.78
CA VAL A 138 2.82 -6.46 12.62
C VAL A 138 1.48 -7.18 12.51
N SER A 139 0.93 -7.23 11.31
CA SER A 139 -0.27 -7.99 10.96
C SER A 139 0.03 -8.99 9.84
N THR A 140 -0.80 -10.02 9.76
CA THR A 140 -0.78 -11.03 8.69
C THR A 140 -2.10 -11.05 7.91
N ASP A 141 -2.99 -10.11 8.19
CA ASP A 141 -4.27 -9.97 7.51
C ASP A 141 -4.54 -8.50 7.16
N PRO A 142 -4.29 -8.11 5.90
CA PRO A 142 -4.63 -6.76 5.42
C PRO A 142 -6.12 -6.57 5.11
N GLY A 143 -6.95 -7.59 5.34
CA GLY A 143 -8.34 -7.65 4.88
C GLY A 143 -8.47 -7.92 3.37
N ARG A 144 -9.71 -8.02 2.92
CA ARG A 144 -10.12 -8.33 1.53
C ARG A 144 -11.25 -7.45 1.06
#